data_AF-N6T4R2-F1
#
_entry.id   AF-N6T4R2-F1
#
_cell.length_a   1.000
_cell.length_b   1.000
_cell.length_c   1.000
_cell.angle_alpha   90.00
_cell.angle_beta   90.00
_cell.angle_gamma   90.00
#
_symmetry.space_group_name_H-M   'P 1'
#
loop_
_entity.id
_entity.type
_entity.pdbx_description
1 polymer ?
#
loop_
_entity_poly.entity_id
_entity_poly.type
_entity_poly.pdbx_seq_one_letter_code
_entity_poly.pdbx_strand_id
1 'polypeptide(L)'
;MIAAGSSVEPFWVLYGIHVNDHVFEVLETLRIGNLSKSDIVNVADVGDPYAKDPIRHSALKPANMKPFNAEISPALLCESFITPKNRFQFEGLDLDVTATQYAASIPIWKAVDRRGDVILAYEMNGVPIPPDHGYPIRVVVPGVAGARNVKWLGKIVVSEKESTSHWQQNDYKGFSPSIDYDNVDFSKAPSIQELPVISAICKPLEGEVVKVENGYINLKGYAWSGGGQQIIRVDLTLDEGKTWHIASLDAQDTALPPQHWAWTLWSAKLPVAPEFKEVEIWCKAVDSCYNTQPERFENIWNFRGVLSNAYHRVKIKLNQ
;
A
#
# COMPACT_ATOMS: atom_id res chain seq x y z
N MET A 1 -23.47 7.81 20.59
CA MET A 1 -24.71 7.58 21.37
C MET A 1 -24.48 6.42 22.37
N ILE A 2 -23.43 6.50 23.21
CA ILE A 2 -22.96 5.34 24.03
C ILE A 2 -23.09 5.62 25.54
N ALA A 3 -23.05 6.88 25.97
CA ALA A 3 -23.25 7.29 27.37
C ALA A 3 -24.69 7.76 27.69
N ALA A 4 -25.63 7.62 26.77
CA ALA A 4 -26.99 8.14 26.95
C ALA A 4 -27.71 7.44 28.10
N GLY A 5 -28.14 8.20 29.11
CA GLY A 5 -28.84 7.68 30.29
C GLY A 5 -27.93 7.09 31.37
N SER A 6 -26.61 7.20 31.24
CA SER A 6 -25.62 6.62 32.15
C SER A 6 -24.51 7.61 32.50
N SER A 7 -23.70 7.27 33.51
CA SER A 7 -22.50 8.00 33.91
C SER A 7 -21.49 8.09 32.75
N VAL A 8 -20.85 9.26 32.60
CA VAL A 8 -19.83 9.53 31.56
C VAL A 8 -18.41 9.18 32.02
N GLU A 9 -18.23 8.99 33.32
CA GLU A 9 -16.96 8.73 34.00
C GLU A 9 -16.18 7.55 33.39
N PRO A 10 -16.77 6.39 33.04
CA PRO A 10 -16.04 5.29 32.40
C PRO A 10 -15.45 5.65 31.03
N PHE A 11 -16.05 6.61 30.32
CA PHE A 11 -15.57 7.05 29.00
C PHE A 11 -14.43 8.05 29.12
N TRP A 12 -14.39 8.86 30.18
CA TRP A 12 -13.25 9.74 30.46
C TRP A 12 -11.98 8.96 30.78
N VAL A 13 -12.11 7.79 31.39
CA VAL A 13 -10.98 6.86 31.61
C VAL A 13 -10.38 6.38 30.29
N LEU A 14 -11.20 6.21 29.25
CA LEU A 14 -10.78 5.76 27.91
C LEU A 14 -10.30 6.90 27.00
N TYR A 15 -10.74 8.13 27.27
CA TYR A 15 -10.44 9.31 26.49
C TYR A 15 -10.02 10.48 27.38
N GLY A 16 -8.87 10.33 28.03
CA GLY A 16 -8.34 11.29 29.02
C GLY A 16 -8.19 12.73 28.51
N ILE A 17 -8.24 12.96 27.20
CA ILE A 17 -8.27 14.30 26.60
C ILE A 17 -9.48 15.14 27.03
N HIS A 18 -10.58 14.51 27.45
CA HIS A 18 -11.79 15.19 27.92
C HIS A 18 -11.69 15.67 29.37
N VAL A 19 -10.65 15.26 30.12
CA VAL A 19 -10.42 15.68 31.49
C VAL A 19 -9.56 16.95 31.47
N ASN A 20 -10.17 18.06 31.07
CA ASN A 20 -9.54 19.38 31.11
C ASN A 20 -10.59 20.47 31.41
N ASP A 21 -10.12 21.60 31.94
CA ASP A 21 -10.98 22.68 32.43
C ASP A 21 -11.95 23.22 31.36
N HIS A 22 -11.50 23.31 30.10
CA HIS A 22 -12.33 23.80 29.00
C HIS A 22 -13.52 22.86 28.71
N VAL A 23 -13.32 21.55 28.77
CA VAL A 23 -14.41 20.58 28.57
C VAL A 23 -15.39 20.62 29.74
N PHE A 24 -14.91 20.80 30.97
CA PHE A 24 -15.78 20.99 32.14
C PHE A 24 -16.65 22.24 32.02
N GLU A 25 -16.08 23.36 31.55
CA GLU A 25 -16.83 24.60 31.30
C GLU A 25 -17.96 24.38 30.29
N VAL A 26 -17.68 23.69 29.17
CA VAL A 26 -18.70 23.37 28.17
C VAL A 26 -19.79 22.46 28.74
N LEU A 27 -19.43 21.44 29.51
CA LEU A 27 -20.41 20.52 30.12
C LEU A 27 -21.30 21.20 31.16
N GLU A 28 -20.77 22.18 31.91
CA GLU A 28 -21.58 22.93 32.87
C GLU A 28 -22.67 23.75 32.17
N THR A 29 -22.43 24.23 30.94
CA THR A 29 -23.49 24.89 30.13
C THR A 29 -24.66 23.98 29.78
N LEU A 30 -24.46 22.65 29.88
CA LEU A 30 -25.45 21.62 29.55
C LEU A 30 -26.09 20.98 30.78
N ARG A 31 -25.78 21.48 31.99
CA ARG A 31 -26.30 20.93 33.24
C ARG A 31 -27.80 21.21 33.39
N ILE A 32 -28.57 20.15 33.56
CA ILE A 32 -30.04 20.22 33.76
C ILE A 32 -30.50 19.85 35.18
N GLY A 33 -29.59 19.44 36.06
CA GLY A 33 -29.93 19.04 37.43
C GLY A 33 -28.76 18.38 38.19
N ASN A 34 -29.06 17.89 39.39
CA ASN A 34 -28.13 17.16 40.26
C ASN A 34 -28.73 15.84 40.70
N LEU A 35 -27.90 14.82 40.82
CA LEU A 35 -28.31 13.53 41.36
C LEU A 35 -28.54 13.63 42.88
N SER A 36 -29.56 12.93 43.37
CA SER A 36 -29.76 12.75 44.80
C SER A 36 -28.75 11.73 45.35
N LYS A 37 -28.43 11.79 46.65
CA LYS A 37 -27.44 10.89 47.27
C LYS A 37 -27.79 9.40 47.14
N SER A 38 -29.07 9.05 47.04
CA SER A 38 -29.53 7.67 46.86
C SER A 38 -29.37 7.15 45.43
N ASP A 39 -29.20 8.03 44.45
CA ASP A 39 -29.13 7.70 43.03
C ASP A 39 -27.67 7.63 42.52
N ILE A 40 -26.70 7.86 43.41
CA ILE A 40 -25.27 7.78 43.09
C ILE A 40 -24.87 6.29 43.04
N VAL A 41 -24.62 5.78 41.84
CA VAL A 41 -24.03 4.46 41.63
C VAL A 41 -22.51 4.58 41.64
N ASN A 42 -21.82 3.78 42.45
CA ASN A 42 -20.37 3.77 42.50
C ASN A 42 -19.81 2.98 41.30
N VAL A 43 -19.35 3.70 40.27
CA VAL A 43 -18.69 3.14 39.08
C VAL A 43 -17.19 3.00 39.32
N ALA A 44 -16.81 2.15 40.26
CA ALA A 44 -15.42 1.82 40.53
C ALA A 44 -15.18 0.32 40.27
N ASP A 45 -14.69 0.01 39.07
CA ASP A 45 -13.67 -1.03 38.77
C ASP A 45 -13.54 -1.26 37.26
N VAL A 46 -13.25 -0.19 36.51
CA VAL A 46 -12.63 -0.36 35.20
C VAL A 46 -11.13 -0.17 35.44
N GLY A 47 -10.41 -1.28 35.59
CA GLY A 47 -8.96 -1.24 35.74
C GLY A 47 -8.31 -0.39 34.63
N ASP A 48 -7.14 0.17 34.91
CA ASP A 48 -6.47 1.10 34.00
C ASP A 48 -6.38 0.51 32.56
N PRO A 49 -7.10 1.08 31.58
CA PRO A 49 -7.16 0.52 30.23
C PRO A 49 -5.80 0.58 29.53
N TYR A 50 -4.88 1.40 30.04
CA TYR A 50 -3.50 1.53 29.57
C TYR A 50 -2.49 0.74 30.42
N ALA A 51 -2.94 -0.13 31.34
CA ALA A 51 -2.05 -0.89 32.22
C ALA A 51 -1.08 -1.82 31.45
N LYS A 52 -1.43 -2.16 30.19
CA LYS A 52 -0.60 -2.97 29.29
C LYS A 52 0.12 -2.11 28.23
N ASP A 53 0.14 -0.79 28.38
CA ASP A 53 0.86 0.08 27.45
C ASP A 53 2.37 -0.28 27.48
N PRO A 54 3.02 -0.44 26.32
CA PRO A 54 4.42 -0.82 26.28
C PRO A 54 5.31 0.31 26.80
N ILE A 55 6.44 -0.06 27.40
CA ILE A 55 7.49 0.89 27.81
C ILE A 55 8.01 1.63 26.57
N ARG A 56 8.05 2.96 26.63
CA ARG A 56 8.49 3.85 25.53
C ARG A 56 9.90 4.36 25.78
N HIS A 57 10.60 4.70 24.69
CA HIS A 57 11.97 5.20 24.77
C HIS A 57 12.01 6.53 25.53
N SER A 58 12.97 6.67 26.45
CA SER A 58 13.17 7.85 27.31
C SER A 58 13.49 9.16 26.56
N ALA A 59 13.69 9.09 25.24
CA ALA A 59 14.01 10.23 24.38
C ALA A 59 12.74 10.92 23.85
N LEU A 60 11.60 10.26 23.95
CA LEU A 60 10.30 10.83 23.65
C LEU A 60 9.92 11.80 24.76
N LYS A 61 9.50 13.00 24.39
CA LYS A 61 8.88 14.01 25.25
C LYS A 61 7.37 13.81 25.19
N PRO A 62 6.75 13.19 26.21
CA PRO A 62 5.32 12.96 26.22
C PRO A 62 4.56 14.29 26.35
N ALA A 63 3.65 14.54 25.41
CA ALA A 63 2.62 15.57 25.48
C ALA A 63 1.42 15.07 26.32
N ASN A 64 1.16 13.76 26.34
CA ASN A 64 0.17 13.13 27.21
C ASN A 64 0.62 11.70 27.53
N MET A 65 0.33 11.20 28.74
CA MET A 65 0.72 9.85 29.16
C MET A 65 -0.36 8.80 28.92
N LYS A 66 -1.64 9.17 28.99
CA LYS A 66 -2.79 8.26 28.86
C LYS A 66 -3.97 8.96 28.17
N PRO A 67 -4.24 8.71 26.87
CA PRO A 67 -3.44 7.90 25.96
C PRO A 67 -2.05 8.51 25.70
N PHE A 68 -1.01 7.66 25.56
CA PHE A 68 0.37 8.14 25.37
C PHE A 68 0.54 8.84 24.02
N ASN A 69 0.86 10.13 24.06
CA ASN A 69 1.19 10.96 22.91
C ASN A 69 2.52 11.64 23.19
N ALA A 70 3.50 11.53 22.31
CA ALA A 70 4.82 12.11 22.52
C ALA A 70 5.46 12.57 21.22
N GLU A 71 6.35 13.56 21.32
CA GLU A 71 7.22 14.00 20.25
C GLU A 71 8.68 13.71 20.60
N ILE A 72 9.59 13.81 19.63
CA ILE A 72 11.04 13.72 19.90
C ILE A 72 11.62 15.14 20.00
N SER A 73 12.64 15.34 20.82
CA SER A 73 13.28 16.66 20.95
C SER A 73 13.78 17.17 19.59
N PRO A 74 13.48 18.44 19.20
CA PRO A 74 14.02 19.05 17.97
C PRO A 74 15.55 18.98 17.85
N ALA A 75 16.27 19.00 18.96
CA ALA A 75 17.73 18.81 18.97
C ALA A 75 18.15 17.42 18.47
N LEU A 76 17.44 16.35 18.87
CA LEU A 76 17.71 14.97 18.43
C LEU A 76 17.33 14.72 16.98
N LEU A 77 16.42 15.52 16.41
CA LEU A 77 16.03 15.46 14.99
C LEU A 77 17.17 15.89 14.05
N CYS A 78 18.11 16.70 14.54
CA CYS A 78 19.22 17.25 13.75
C CYS A 78 20.60 16.67 14.12
N GLU A 79 20.68 15.80 15.14
CA GLU A 79 21.94 15.21 15.60
C GLU A 79 22.52 14.15 14.64
N SER A 80 21.68 13.58 13.77
CA SER A 80 22.09 12.64 12.73
C SER A 80 21.28 12.93 11.47
N PHE A 81 21.96 12.95 10.31
CA PHE A 81 21.29 12.96 9.01
C PHE A 81 20.34 11.75 8.84
N ILE A 82 20.55 10.68 9.62
CA ILE A 82 19.74 9.46 9.63
C ILE A 82 19.00 9.37 10.97
N THR A 83 17.71 9.71 10.96
CA THR A 83 16.76 9.40 12.05
C THR A 83 16.65 7.87 12.20
N PRO A 84 16.57 7.31 13.43
CA PRO A 84 16.37 5.87 13.64
C PRO A 84 15.24 5.35 12.75
N LYS A 85 15.58 4.36 11.93
CA LYS A 85 14.70 3.79 10.89
C LYS A 85 13.63 2.92 11.53
N ASN A 86 12.75 3.49 12.34
CA ASN A 86 11.65 2.74 12.90
C ASN A 86 10.84 2.11 11.75
N ARG A 87 10.31 0.92 12.01
CA ARG A 87 9.55 0.07 11.11
C ARG A 87 8.28 -0.35 11.83
N PHE A 88 7.20 -0.47 11.07
CA PHE A 88 6.04 -1.23 11.49
C PHE A 88 6.17 -2.63 10.92
N GLN A 89 6.31 -3.61 11.79
CA GLN A 89 6.28 -5.02 11.45
C GLN A 89 4.85 -5.53 11.65
N PHE A 90 4.39 -6.35 10.72
CA PHE A 90 3.06 -6.96 10.72
C PHE A 90 3.25 -8.47 10.69
N GLU A 91 2.60 -9.18 11.61
CA GLU A 91 2.58 -10.65 11.67
C GLU A 91 1.14 -11.13 11.45
N GLY A 92 0.96 -11.99 10.45
CA GLY A 92 -0.27 -12.68 10.12
C GLY A 92 -0.42 -13.97 10.94
N LEU A 93 -1.65 -14.46 11.03
CA LEU A 93 -1.97 -15.71 11.72
C LEU A 93 -1.82 -16.95 10.83
N ASP A 94 -1.57 -16.77 9.53
CA ASP A 94 -1.25 -17.86 8.62
C ASP A 94 0.14 -18.43 8.85
N LEU A 95 0.23 -19.74 8.69
CA LEU A 95 1.45 -20.51 8.88
C LEU A 95 1.90 -21.06 7.53
N ASP A 96 3.22 -20.97 7.29
CA ASP A 96 3.83 -21.67 6.17
C ASP A 96 4.02 -23.17 6.45
N VAL A 97 4.62 -23.88 5.49
CA VAL A 97 4.91 -25.31 5.59
C VAL A 97 5.86 -25.67 6.75
N THR A 98 6.56 -24.69 7.32
CA THR A 98 7.45 -24.85 8.48
C THR A 98 6.79 -24.45 9.79
N ALA A 99 5.48 -24.14 9.77
CA ALA A 99 4.73 -23.58 10.89
C ALA A 99 5.24 -22.21 11.35
N THR A 100 5.87 -21.43 10.46
CA THR A 100 6.29 -20.05 10.72
C THR A 100 5.22 -19.08 10.23
N GLN A 101 4.92 -18.05 11.03
CA GLN A 101 3.92 -17.05 10.69
C GLN A 101 4.36 -16.14 9.54
N TYR A 102 3.46 -15.82 8.62
CA TYR A 102 3.71 -14.79 7.62
C TYR A 102 3.94 -13.44 8.28
N ALA A 103 5.00 -12.74 7.89
CA ALA A 103 5.24 -11.40 8.38
C ALA A 103 5.98 -10.54 7.37
N ALA A 104 5.74 -9.23 7.44
CA ALA A 104 6.39 -8.23 6.60
C ALA A 104 6.60 -6.95 7.40
N SER A 105 7.35 -5.99 6.85
CA SER A 105 7.48 -4.68 7.47
C SER A 105 7.54 -3.54 6.46
N ILE A 106 7.06 -2.37 6.89
CA ILE A 106 7.14 -1.12 6.14
C ILE A 106 7.90 -0.05 6.93
N PRO A 107 8.49 0.94 6.25
CA PRO A 107 9.06 2.11 6.91
C PRO A 107 8.03 2.85 7.78
N ILE A 108 8.45 3.35 8.95
CA ILE A 108 7.57 4.11 9.85
C ILE A 108 6.91 5.29 9.14
N TRP A 109 7.68 6.01 8.31
CA TRP A 109 7.18 7.19 7.60
C TRP A 109 5.97 6.84 6.73
N LYS A 110 5.96 5.66 6.08
CA LYS A 110 4.83 5.22 5.24
C LYS A 110 3.61 4.90 6.10
N ALA A 111 3.81 4.31 7.27
CA ALA A 111 2.73 3.94 8.19
C ALA A 111 2.06 5.14 8.86
N VAL A 112 2.79 6.23 9.11
CA VAL A 112 2.29 7.39 9.87
C VAL A 112 2.03 8.63 9.02
N ASP A 113 2.53 8.71 7.78
CA ASP A 113 2.20 9.81 6.87
C ASP A 113 0.72 9.74 6.49
N ARG A 114 -0.01 10.83 6.69
CA ARG A 114 -1.43 10.96 6.32
C ARG A 114 -1.66 10.85 4.82
N ARG A 115 -0.63 11.11 4.00
CA ARG A 115 -0.65 10.89 2.55
C ARG A 115 -0.21 9.49 2.17
N GLY A 116 0.09 8.63 3.16
CA GLY A 116 0.50 7.25 2.94
C GLY A 116 -0.68 6.28 2.81
N ASP A 117 -1.85 6.65 3.33
CA ASP A 117 -3.11 5.89 3.32
C ASP A 117 -2.97 4.42 3.75
N VAL A 118 -2.07 4.13 4.68
CA VAL A 118 -1.94 2.79 5.26
C VAL A 118 -3.13 2.55 6.19
N ILE A 119 -3.90 1.50 5.91
CA ILE A 119 -5.12 1.17 6.66
C ILE A 119 -5.08 -0.25 7.19
N LEU A 120 -5.80 -0.45 8.30
CA LEU A 120 -6.23 -1.77 8.73
C LEU A 120 -7.64 -1.99 8.18
N ALA A 121 -7.73 -2.74 7.09
CA ALA A 121 -8.97 -2.95 6.37
C ALA A 121 -9.73 -4.15 6.93
N TYR A 122 -10.99 -3.92 7.29
CA TYR A 122 -11.97 -4.96 7.67
C TYR A 122 -13.10 -5.11 6.64
N GLU A 123 -13.17 -4.20 5.67
CA GLU A 123 -14.09 -4.23 4.52
C GLU A 123 -13.32 -4.14 3.20
N MET A 124 -13.89 -4.75 2.16
CA MET A 124 -13.42 -4.68 0.78
C MET A 124 -14.64 -4.49 -0.13
N ASN A 125 -14.67 -3.40 -0.89
CA ASN A 125 -15.78 -3.06 -1.79
C ASN A 125 -17.16 -2.97 -1.09
N GLY A 126 -17.20 -2.39 0.10
CA GLY A 126 -18.44 -2.15 0.85
C GLY A 126 -19.04 -3.38 1.55
N VAL A 127 -18.33 -4.51 1.55
CA VAL A 127 -18.71 -5.72 2.29
C VAL A 127 -17.57 -6.15 3.22
N PRO A 128 -17.84 -6.92 4.29
CA PRO A 128 -16.80 -7.49 5.13
C PRO A 128 -15.75 -8.22 4.28
N ILE A 129 -14.47 -8.06 4.63
CA ILE A 129 -13.40 -8.61 3.82
C ILE A 129 -13.52 -10.14 3.72
N PRO A 130 -13.46 -10.75 2.52
CA PRO A 130 -13.58 -12.19 2.40
C PRO A 130 -12.44 -12.94 3.11
N PRO A 131 -12.65 -14.20 3.56
CA PRO A 131 -11.62 -15.00 4.23
C PRO A 131 -10.30 -15.07 3.46
N ASP A 132 -10.33 -15.32 2.16
CA ASP A 132 -9.14 -15.39 1.31
C ASP A 132 -8.36 -14.08 1.22
N HIS A 133 -9.06 -12.96 1.46
CA HIS A 133 -8.49 -11.63 1.45
C HIS A 133 -8.07 -11.12 2.84
N GLY A 134 -8.23 -11.92 3.90
CA GLY A 134 -7.66 -11.64 5.21
C GLY A 134 -8.67 -11.34 6.31
N TYR A 135 -9.90 -11.87 6.24
CA TYR A 135 -10.89 -11.75 7.32
C TYR A 135 -10.31 -12.13 8.70
N PRO A 136 -10.58 -11.39 9.79
CA PRO A 136 -11.45 -10.21 9.85
C PRO A 136 -10.74 -8.89 9.50
N ILE A 137 -9.41 -8.89 9.48
CA ILE A 137 -8.63 -7.66 9.32
C ILE A 137 -7.29 -7.94 8.63
N ARG A 138 -6.92 -7.05 7.71
CA ARG A 138 -5.63 -7.06 7.02
C ARG A 138 -4.98 -5.69 7.04
N VAL A 139 -3.69 -5.64 6.77
CA VAL A 139 -3.01 -4.40 6.38
C VAL A 139 -3.21 -4.16 4.89
N VAL A 140 -3.51 -2.91 4.53
CA VAL A 140 -3.39 -2.39 3.16
C VAL A 140 -2.37 -1.26 3.17
N VAL A 141 -1.34 -1.39 2.33
CA VAL A 141 -0.24 -0.43 2.17
C VAL A 141 -0.24 0.06 0.70
N PRO A 142 -0.93 1.17 0.40
CA PRO A 142 -1.04 1.66 -0.98
C PRO A 142 0.31 2.03 -1.59
N GLY A 143 0.48 1.79 -2.90
CA GLY A 143 1.72 2.09 -3.62
C GLY A 143 2.89 1.13 -3.35
N VAL A 144 2.69 0.12 -2.50
CA VAL A 144 3.71 -0.85 -2.08
C VAL A 144 3.33 -2.25 -2.56
N ALA A 145 4.34 -3.10 -2.81
CA ALA A 145 4.16 -4.47 -3.24
C ALA A 145 3.20 -5.26 -2.34
N GLY A 146 2.39 -6.11 -2.98
CA GLY A 146 1.35 -6.91 -2.31
C GLY A 146 1.85 -7.73 -1.11
N ALA A 147 3.12 -8.18 -1.14
CA ALA A 147 3.76 -8.91 -0.03
C ALA A 147 3.79 -8.13 1.30
N ARG A 148 3.64 -6.80 1.30
CA ARG A 148 3.60 -6.02 2.55
C ARG A 148 2.19 -5.84 3.11
N ASN A 149 1.17 -6.28 2.36
CA ASN A 149 -0.24 -6.18 2.73
C ASN A 149 -0.66 -7.44 3.50
N VAL A 150 -0.13 -7.62 4.71
CA VAL A 150 -0.33 -8.83 5.54
C VAL A 150 -1.82 -9.08 5.79
N LYS A 151 -2.26 -10.31 5.46
CA LYS A 151 -3.63 -10.80 5.70
C LYS A 151 -3.73 -11.45 7.08
N TRP A 152 -4.95 -11.62 7.59
CA TRP A 152 -5.21 -12.30 8.87
C TRP A 152 -4.35 -11.73 10.00
N LEU A 153 -4.32 -10.40 10.12
CA LEU A 153 -3.35 -9.70 10.95
C LEU A 153 -3.55 -10.02 12.44
N GLY A 154 -2.52 -10.60 13.06
CA GLY A 154 -2.53 -10.98 14.47
C GLY A 154 -1.77 -10.01 15.37
N LYS A 155 -0.72 -9.35 14.85
CA LYS A 155 0.16 -8.52 15.67
C LYS A 155 0.82 -7.40 14.85
N ILE A 156 0.97 -6.25 15.49
CA ILE A 156 1.71 -5.09 14.97
C ILE A 156 2.82 -4.75 15.96
N VAL A 157 4.05 -4.62 15.48
CA VAL A 157 5.21 -4.30 16.31
C VAL A 157 5.93 -3.09 15.73
N VAL A 158 6.21 -2.09 16.57
CA VAL A 158 7.13 -1.00 16.23
C VAL A 158 8.54 -1.47 16.60
N SER A 159 9.44 -1.43 15.62
CA SER A 159 10.81 -1.96 15.76
C SER A 159 11.81 -1.04 15.07
N GLU A 160 13.06 -1.02 15.52
CA GLU A 160 14.15 -0.31 14.85
C GLU A 160 14.65 -1.03 13.59
N LYS A 161 14.29 -2.31 13.43
CA LYS A 161 14.75 -3.18 12.34
C LYS A 161 13.57 -3.67 11.49
N GLU A 162 13.88 -4.10 10.27
CA GLU A 162 12.90 -4.81 9.43
C GLU A 162 12.45 -6.11 10.09
N SER A 163 11.28 -6.62 9.67
CA SER A 163 10.83 -7.95 10.07
C SER A 163 11.89 -8.99 9.73
N THR A 164 12.18 -9.89 10.66
CA THR A 164 13.15 -10.99 10.47
C THR A 164 12.56 -12.16 9.70
N SER A 165 11.32 -12.05 9.22
CA SER A 165 10.63 -13.11 8.48
C SER A 165 11.37 -13.49 7.20
N HIS A 166 11.21 -14.75 6.77
CA HIS A 166 11.79 -15.23 5.52
C HIS A 166 11.36 -14.36 4.33
N TRP A 167 10.07 -14.01 4.22
CA TRP A 167 9.54 -13.21 3.11
C TRP A 167 10.03 -11.74 3.11
N GLN A 168 10.51 -11.22 4.23
CA GLN A 168 11.11 -9.89 4.28
C GLN A 168 12.62 -9.96 3.99
N GLN A 169 13.32 -10.93 4.58
CA GLN A 169 14.79 -10.98 4.54
C GLN A 169 15.33 -11.72 3.31
N ASN A 170 14.72 -12.84 2.92
CA ASN A 170 15.23 -13.81 1.95
C ASN A 170 14.31 -13.99 0.73
N ASP A 171 13.33 -13.09 0.54
CA ASP A 171 12.43 -13.06 -0.60
C ASP A 171 12.09 -11.61 -1.00
N TYR A 172 11.45 -11.43 -2.15
CA TYR A 172 10.95 -10.17 -2.68
C TYR A 172 12.05 -9.10 -2.73
N LYS A 173 13.14 -9.43 -3.42
CA LYS A 173 14.29 -8.56 -3.69
C LYS A 173 14.70 -8.67 -5.16
N GLY A 174 15.12 -7.55 -5.75
CA GLY A 174 15.66 -7.51 -7.11
C GLY A 174 17.18 -7.66 -7.09
N PHE A 175 17.72 -8.41 -8.05
CA PHE A 175 19.16 -8.65 -8.17
C PHE A 175 19.64 -8.41 -9.60
N SER A 176 20.95 -8.23 -9.76
CA SER A 176 21.60 -8.20 -11.07
C SER A 176 21.35 -9.50 -11.84
N PRO A 177 21.24 -9.47 -13.19
CA PRO A 177 21.12 -10.68 -14.00
C PRO A 177 22.28 -11.68 -13.86
N SER A 178 23.41 -11.25 -13.30
CA SER A 178 24.56 -12.12 -13.01
C SER A 178 24.45 -12.95 -11.72
N ILE A 179 23.37 -12.78 -10.95
CA ILE A 179 23.15 -13.45 -9.67
C ILE A 179 22.24 -14.67 -9.86
N ASP A 180 22.64 -15.80 -9.28
CA ASP A 180 21.93 -17.08 -9.30
C ASP A 180 21.81 -17.68 -7.89
N TYR A 181 21.30 -18.92 -7.80
CA TYR A 181 21.13 -19.61 -6.51
C TYR A 181 22.46 -19.96 -5.82
N ASP A 182 23.57 -20.04 -6.55
CA ASP A 182 24.86 -20.44 -6.00
C ASP A 182 25.59 -19.24 -5.37
N ASN A 183 25.33 -18.02 -5.85
CA ASN A 183 26.05 -16.81 -5.45
C ASN A 183 25.19 -15.71 -4.79
N VAL A 184 23.89 -15.94 -4.61
CA VAL A 184 22.98 -14.94 -4.04
C VAL A 184 23.34 -14.56 -2.60
N ASP A 185 23.36 -13.26 -2.33
CA ASP A 185 23.41 -12.69 -1.00
C ASP A 185 22.25 -11.70 -0.80
N PHE A 186 21.22 -12.14 -0.09
CA PHE A 186 20.01 -11.34 0.14
C PHE A 186 20.26 -10.08 0.98
N SER A 187 21.36 -9.98 1.71
CA SER A 187 21.69 -8.78 2.48
C SER A 187 22.09 -7.59 1.60
N LYS A 188 22.53 -7.86 0.36
CA LYS A 188 22.99 -6.84 -0.60
C LYS A 188 21.88 -6.15 -1.37
N ALA A 189 20.64 -6.64 -1.27
CA ALA A 189 19.49 -6.05 -1.92
C ALA A 189 18.48 -5.53 -0.89
N PRO A 190 17.83 -4.38 -1.15
CA PRO A 190 16.73 -3.92 -0.32
C PRO A 190 15.48 -4.79 -0.57
N SER A 191 14.69 -4.96 0.48
CA SER A 191 13.35 -5.53 0.41
C SER A 191 12.48 -4.67 -0.50
N ILE A 192 11.81 -5.26 -1.50
CA ILE A 192 10.91 -4.53 -2.40
C ILE A 192 9.81 -3.87 -1.54
N GLN A 193 9.65 -2.56 -1.72
CA GLN A 193 8.59 -1.77 -1.11
C GLN A 193 7.74 -1.21 -2.26
N GLU A 194 8.03 0.00 -2.72
CA GLU A 194 7.42 0.56 -3.93
C GLU A 194 7.85 -0.24 -5.16
N LEU A 195 6.95 -0.32 -6.15
CA LEU A 195 7.15 -1.05 -7.39
C LEU A 195 7.36 -0.05 -8.55
N PRO A 196 8.14 -0.42 -9.58
CA PRO A 196 8.34 0.44 -10.73
C PRO A 196 7.06 0.54 -11.59
N VAL A 197 7.02 1.51 -12.48
CA VAL A 197 5.97 1.62 -13.50
C VAL A 197 5.83 0.32 -14.30
N ILE A 198 4.59 -0.10 -14.52
CA ILE A 198 4.22 -1.30 -15.27
C ILE A 198 2.97 -1.04 -16.11
N SER A 199 2.87 -1.70 -17.26
CA SER A 199 1.66 -1.74 -18.06
C SER A 199 1.54 -3.08 -18.79
N ALA A 200 0.30 -3.46 -19.13
CA ALA A 200 0.01 -4.66 -19.88
C ALA A 200 -1.21 -4.47 -20.78
N ILE A 201 -1.20 -5.17 -21.90
CA ILE A 201 -2.33 -5.30 -22.83
C ILE A 201 -3.21 -6.43 -22.31
N CYS A 202 -4.48 -6.16 -22.08
CA CYS A 202 -5.45 -7.15 -21.62
C CYS A 202 -6.37 -7.63 -22.74
N LYS A 203 -6.55 -6.79 -23.77
CA LYS A 203 -7.26 -7.14 -25.00
C LYS A 203 -6.57 -6.49 -26.19
N PRO A 204 -6.34 -7.22 -27.28
CA PRO A 204 -6.57 -8.66 -27.48
C PRO A 204 -5.59 -9.54 -26.68
N LEU A 205 -5.84 -10.85 -26.65
CA LEU A 205 -4.95 -11.85 -26.06
C LEU A 205 -3.92 -12.37 -27.08
N GLU A 206 -2.85 -12.97 -26.58
CA GLU A 206 -1.82 -13.62 -27.39
C GLU A 206 -2.44 -14.66 -28.35
N GLY A 207 -2.13 -14.54 -29.64
CA GLY A 207 -2.60 -15.41 -30.70
C GLY A 207 -4.06 -15.20 -31.14
N GLU A 208 -4.77 -14.24 -30.56
CA GLU A 208 -6.17 -13.95 -30.92
C GLU A 208 -6.30 -13.46 -32.37
N VAL A 209 -7.40 -13.84 -33.01
CA VAL A 209 -7.76 -13.35 -34.35
C VAL A 209 -8.65 -12.12 -34.20
N VAL A 210 -8.11 -10.96 -34.56
CA VAL A 210 -8.75 -9.66 -34.36
C VAL A 210 -9.29 -9.14 -35.69
N LYS A 211 -10.56 -8.75 -35.70
CA LYS A 211 -11.17 -8.10 -36.86
C LYS A 211 -10.63 -6.68 -37.02
N VAL A 212 -10.20 -6.34 -38.23
CA VAL A 212 -9.81 -4.97 -38.58
C VAL A 212 -11.07 -4.19 -38.93
N GLU A 213 -11.29 -3.06 -38.25
CA GLU A 213 -12.46 -2.21 -38.46
C GLU A 213 -12.01 -0.86 -39.04
N ASN A 214 -12.34 -0.63 -40.31
CA ASN A 214 -11.97 0.58 -41.05
C ASN A 214 -10.46 0.87 -41.03
N GLY A 215 -9.63 -0.17 -41.09
CA GLY A 215 -8.17 -0.04 -41.02
C GLY A 215 -7.60 0.13 -39.60
N TYR A 216 -8.38 -0.18 -38.56
CA TYR A 216 -7.93 -0.06 -37.17
C TYR A 216 -8.23 -1.31 -36.34
N ILE A 217 -7.45 -1.49 -35.29
CA ILE A 217 -7.71 -2.44 -34.20
C ILE A 217 -7.88 -1.69 -32.87
N ASN A 218 -8.70 -2.25 -31.99
CA ASN A 218 -8.98 -1.69 -30.67
C ASN A 218 -8.25 -2.50 -29.59
N LEU A 219 -7.61 -1.78 -28.68
CA LEU A 219 -6.80 -2.34 -27.60
C LEU A 219 -7.28 -1.81 -26.26
N LYS A 220 -7.15 -2.64 -25.21
CA LYS A 220 -7.38 -2.23 -23.83
C LYS A 220 -6.33 -2.83 -22.92
N GLY A 221 -6.03 -2.12 -21.84
CA GLY A 221 -5.14 -2.63 -20.81
C GLY A 221 -5.13 -1.77 -19.57
N TYR A 222 -4.13 -2.00 -18.73
CA TYR A 222 -3.87 -1.20 -17.54
C TYR A 222 -2.43 -0.69 -17.52
N ALA A 223 -2.21 0.35 -16.75
CA ALA A 223 -0.90 0.86 -16.37
C ALA A 223 -0.95 1.27 -14.89
N TRP A 224 0.17 1.16 -14.17
CA TRP A 224 0.25 1.51 -12.76
C TRP A 224 1.71 1.76 -12.37
N SER A 225 1.93 2.60 -11.36
CA SER A 225 3.26 2.83 -10.78
C SER A 225 3.15 2.86 -9.25
N GLY A 226 4.19 2.35 -8.58
CA GLY A 226 4.27 2.36 -7.12
C GLY A 226 4.47 3.75 -6.54
N GLY A 227 4.50 3.85 -5.22
CA GLY A 227 4.73 5.12 -4.52
C GLY A 227 3.61 6.16 -4.70
N GLY A 228 2.52 5.79 -5.38
CA GLY A 228 1.39 6.67 -5.66
C GLY A 228 1.62 7.63 -6.83
N GLN A 229 2.53 7.25 -7.73
CA GLN A 229 2.85 8.00 -8.93
C GLN A 229 1.74 7.83 -9.97
N GLN A 230 1.30 8.96 -10.52
CA GLN A 230 0.26 9.02 -11.53
C GLN A 230 0.80 8.47 -12.85
N ILE A 231 -0.01 7.74 -13.62
CA ILE A 231 0.31 7.47 -15.03
C ILE A 231 -0.03 8.71 -15.85
N ILE A 232 0.96 9.22 -16.57
CA ILE A 232 0.80 10.41 -17.41
C ILE A 232 0.69 10.06 -18.89
N ARG A 233 1.17 8.87 -19.29
CA ARG A 233 1.11 8.42 -20.69
C ARG A 233 1.24 6.90 -20.80
N VAL A 234 0.54 6.33 -21.78
CA VAL A 234 0.76 4.96 -22.28
C VAL A 234 0.99 5.03 -23.78
N ASP A 235 2.10 4.47 -24.23
CA ASP A 235 2.53 4.46 -25.63
C ASP A 235 2.44 3.03 -26.19
N LEU A 236 1.94 2.88 -27.42
CA LEU A 236 1.84 1.60 -28.12
C LEU A 236 2.46 1.66 -29.51
N THR A 237 3.00 0.54 -29.97
CA THR A 237 3.59 0.39 -31.31
C THR A 237 3.21 -0.94 -31.93
N LEU A 238 3.18 -0.99 -33.26
CA LEU A 238 2.96 -2.17 -34.09
C LEU A 238 4.17 -2.48 -34.99
N ASP A 239 5.21 -1.66 -34.94
CA ASP A 239 6.31 -1.62 -35.90
C ASP A 239 7.67 -1.60 -35.21
N GLU A 240 7.76 -2.27 -34.07
CA GLU A 240 8.97 -2.42 -33.26
C GLU A 240 9.53 -1.06 -32.78
N GLY A 241 8.64 -0.10 -32.52
CA GLY A 241 8.98 1.20 -31.94
C GLY A 241 9.45 2.24 -32.95
N LYS A 242 9.29 2.02 -34.26
CA LYS A 242 9.52 3.05 -35.28
C LYS A 242 8.48 4.18 -35.17
N THR A 243 7.23 3.81 -34.87
CA THR A 243 6.14 4.74 -34.59
C THR A 243 5.43 4.37 -33.28
N TRP A 244 4.92 5.39 -32.59
CA TRP A 244 4.23 5.24 -31.32
C TRP A 244 2.90 5.99 -31.35
N HIS A 245 1.88 5.38 -30.76
CA HIS A 245 0.54 5.93 -30.62
C HIS A 245 0.20 6.04 -29.13
N ILE A 246 -0.37 7.16 -28.73
CA ILE A 246 -0.74 7.44 -27.35
C ILE A 246 -2.13 6.87 -27.07
N ALA A 247 -2.28 6.11 -25.99
CA ALA A 247 -3.58 5.61 -25.53
C ALA A 247 -4.41 6.73 -24.88
N SER A 248 -5.73 6.56 -24.89
CA SER A 248 -6.64 7.31 -24.02
C SER A 248 -6.63 6.69 -22.63
N LEU A 249 -6.49 7.52 -21.58
CA LEU A 249 -6.59 7.08 -20.19
C LEU A 249 -8.06 7.17 -19.77
N ASP A 250 -8.74 6.02 -19.67
CA ASP A 250 -10.18 5.92 -19.51
C ASP A 250 -10.63 6.10 -18.05
N ALA A 251 -9.83 5.60 -17.10
CA ALA A 251 -10.11 5.66 -15.68
C ALA A 251 -8.81 5.73 -14.87
N GLN A 252 -8.75 6.62 -13.90
CA GLN A 252 -7.60 6.84 -13.03
C GLN A 252 -8.02 7.55 -11.74
N ASP A 253 -7.23 7.42 -10.69
CA ASP A 253 -7.40 8.22 -9.48
C ASP A 253 -7.37 9.72 -9.77
N THR A 254 -8.29 10.43 -9.13
CA THR A 254 -8.45 11.89 -9.19
C THR A 254 -7.88 12.60 -7.97
N ALA A 255 -7.32 11.85 -7.02
CA ALA A 255 -6.64 12.38 -5.84
C ALA A 255 -5.41 13.20 -6.25
N LEU A 256 -4.91 14.03 -5.33
CA LEU A 256 -3.67 14.79 -5.55
C LEU A 256 -2.46 13.87 -5.40
N PRO A 257 -1.38 14.09 -6.16
CA PRO A 257 -0.12 13.39 -5.92
C PRO A 257 0.37 13.58 -4.46
N PRO A 258 0.94 12.54 -3.84
CA PRO A 258 1.26 11.22 -4.40
C PRO A 258 0.20 10.15 -4.06
N GLN A 259 -1.10 10.42 -4.19
CA GLN A 259 -2.17 9.48 -3.79
C GLN A 259 -2.86 8.77 -4.97
N HIS A 260 -2.12 8.49 -6.05
CA HIS A 260 -2.61 7.68 -7.18
C HIS A 260 -2.31 6.21 -6.92
N TRP A 261 -3.15 5.57 -6.10
CA TRP A 261 -2.96 4.19 -5.65
C TRP A 261 -3.54 3.16 -6.60
N ALA A 262 -4.64 3.50 -7.28
CA ALA A 262 -5.30 2.66 -8.24
C ALA A 262 -4.56 2.66 -9.58
N TRP A 263 -4.72 1.57 -10.31
CA TRP A 263 -4.30 1.50 -11.70
C TRP A 263 -5.01 2.53 -12.59
N THR A 264 -4.42 2.75 -13.75
CA THR A 264 -4.99 3.51 -14.85
C THR A 264 -5.45 2.53 -15.91
N LEU A 265 -6.75 2.53 -16.22
CA LEU A 265 -7.29 1.78 -17.34
C LEU A 265 -7.16 2.63 -18.60
N TRP A 266 -6.75 2.00 -19.70
CA TRP A 266 -6.56 2.70 -20.96
C TRP A 266 -7.15 1.94 -22.14
N SER A 267 -7.50 2.69 -23.17
CA SER A 267 -7.92 2.18 -24.47
C SER A 267 -7.13 2.85 -25.60
N ALA A 268 -6.88 2.11 -26.67
CA ALA A 268 -6.20 2.64 -27.83
C ALA A 268 -6.81 2.10 -29.13
N LYS A 269 -6.76 2.91 -30.17
CA LYS A 269 -7.17 2.54 -31.53
C LYS A 269 -5.97 2.72 -32.44
N LEU A 270 -5.40 1.60 -32.91
CA LEU A 270 -4.17 1.62 -33.71
C LEU A 270 -4.46 1.39 -35.19
N PRO A 271 -3.86 2.18 -36.09
CA PRO A 271 -3.98 1.95 -37.52
C PRO A 271 -3.20 0.70 -37.92
N VAL A 272 -3.78 -0.09 -38.82
CA VAL A 272 -3.20 -1.32 -39.34
C VAL A 272 -3.21 -1.25 -40.86
N ALA A 273 -2.05 -1.49 -41.47
CA ALA A 273 -1.92 -1.48 -42.91
C ALA A 273 -2.58 -2.72 -43.54
N PRO A 274 -3.24 -2.61 -44.72
CA PRO A 274 -3.95 -3.72 -45.36
C PRO A 274 -3.09 -4.96 -45.66
N GLU A 275 -1.78 -4.79 -45.79
CA GLU A 275 -0.82 -5.87 -46.02
C GLU A 275 -0.55 -6.74 -44.79
N PHE A 276 -0.85 -6.25 -43.59
CA PHE A 276 -0.56 -6.99 -42.36
C PHE A 276 -1.58 -8.10 -42.10
N LYS A 277 -1.07 -9.33 -41.96
CA LYS A 277 -1.83 -10.52 -41.55
C LYS A 277 -1.60 -10.89 -40.09
N GLU A 278 -0.49 -10.45 -39.53
CA GLU A 278 -0.07 -10.66 -38.15
C GLU A 278 0.74 -9.43 -37.72
N VAL A 279 0.59 -9.02 -36.47
CA VAL A 279 1.34 -7.90 -35.87
C VAL A 279 1.72 -8.25 -34.43
N GLU A 280 2.88 -7.74 -33.98
CA GLU A 280 3.27 -7.74 -32.58
C GLU A 280 3.05 -6.34 -32.00
N ILE A 281 2.20 -6.25 -30.99
CA ILE A 281 1.83 -5.00 -30.33
C ILE A 281 2.71 -4.86 -29.09
N TRP A 282 3.39 -3.73 -28.92
CA TRP A 282 4.09 -3.44 -27.66
C TRP A 282 3.36 -2.34 -26.90
N CYS A 283 3.35 -2.41 -25.57
CA CYS A 283 2.93 -1.29 -24.73
C CYS A 283 3.98 -0.92 -23.67
N LYS A 284 4.01 0.38 -23.36
CA LYS A 284 4.81 0.94 -22.26
C LYS A 284 4.10 2.12 -21.62
N ALA A 285 4.30 2.31 -20.32
CA ALA A 285 3.79 3.46 -19.59
C ALA A 285 4.89 4.40 -19.11
N VAL A 286 4.48 5.63 -18.81
CA VAL A 286 5.28 6.69 -18.20
C VAL A 286 4.53 7.23 -16.99
N ASP A 287 5.21 7.30 -15.85
CA ASP A 287 4.63 7.86 -14.62
C ASP A 287 4.94 9.36 -14.44
N SER A 288 4.39 9.98 -13.40
CA SER A 288 4.54 11.41 -13.08
C SER A 288 5.98 11.82 -12.74
N CYS A 289 6.85 10.86 -12.42
CA CYS A 289 8.28 11.08 -12.25
C CYS A 289 9.08 10.81 -13.54
N TYR A 290 8.38 10.60 -14.66
CA TYR A 290 8.97 10.24 -15.96
C TYR A 290 9.78 8.94 -15.94
N ASN A 291 9.55 8.05 -14.97
CA ASN A 291 10.09 6.70 -15.05
C ASN A 291 9.43 5.98 -16.22
N THR A 292 10.20 5.14 -16.90
CA THR A 292 9.75 4.34 -18.04
C THR A 292 10.06 2.87 -17.82
N GLN A 293 9.32 2.02 -18.51
CA GLN A 293 9.62 0.59 -18.56
C GLN A 293 10.88 0.30 -19.40
N PRO A 294 11.68 -0.72 -19.07
CA PRO A 294 12.75 -1.21 -19.94
C PRO A 294 12.14 -1.91 -21.17
N GLU A 295 12.84 -1.89 -22.31
CA GLU A 295 12.31 -2.46 -23.55
C GLU A 295 12.21 -4.00 -23.49
N ARG A 296 13.18 -4.65 -22.83
CA ARG A 296 13.30 -6.11 -22.84
C ARG A 296 13.62 -6.71 -21.47
N PHE A 297 13.21 -7.96 -21.30
CA PHE A 297 13.35 -8.70 -20.05
C PHE A 297 14.80 -9.13 -19.76
N GLU A 298 15.63 -9.34 -20.77
CA GLU A 298 17.02 -9.78 -20.58
C GLU A 298 17.82 -8.78 -19.75
N ASN A 299 17.50 -7.49 -19.86
CA ASN A 299 18.18 -6.41 -19.13
C ASN A 299 17.75 -6.30 -17.65
N ILE A 300 16.64 -6.94 -17.27
CA ILE A 300 16.09 -6.92 -15.91
C ILE A 300 15.88 -8.33 -15.32
N TRP A 301 16.40 -9.34 -16.00
CA TRP A 301 16.28 -10.72 -15.56
C TRP A 301 16.89 -10.87 -14.16
N ASN A 302 16.24 -11.65 -13.32
CA ASN A 302 16.76 -12.06 -12.02
C ASN A 302 16.23 -13.46 -11.71
N PHE A 303 17.01 -14.23 -10.96
CA PHE A 303 16.71 -15.64 -10.69
C PHE A 303 15.39 -15.89 -9.94
N ARG A 304 14.83 -14.87 -9.26
CA ARG A 304 13.51 -14.93 -8.60
C ARG A 304 12.34 -14.63 -9.54
N GLY A 305 12.59 -14.05 -10.73
CA GLY A 305 11.56 -13.67 -11.68
C GLY A 305 10.64 -12.54 -11.21
N VAL A 306 11.06 -11.73 -10.24
CA VAL A 306 10.28 -10.59 -9.73
C VAL A 306 10.62 -9.30 -10.48
N LEU A 307 9.85 -8.23 -10.28
CA LEU A 307 10.06 -6.91 -10.94
C LEU A 307 10.03 -7.00 -12.48
N SER A 308 9.23 -7.91 -13.02
CA SER A 308 9.04 -8.13 -14.45
C SER A 308 8.20 -6.99 -15.06
N ASN A 309 8.85 -5.87 -15.39
CA ASN A 309 8.18 -4.66 -15.88
C ASN A 309 8.64 -4.19 -17.27
N ALA A 310 9.29 -5.05 -18.07
CA ALA A 310 9.61 -4.70 -19.45
C ALA A 310 8.34 -4.50 -20.30
N TYR A 311 8.49 -3.98 -21.52
CA TYR A 311 7.35 -3.78 -22.43
C TYR A 311 6.58 -5.09 -22.61
N HIS A 312 5.28 -5.04 -22.35
CA HIS A 312 4.40 -6.16 -22.63
C HIS A 312 4.17 -6.24 -24.14
N ARG A 313 4.31 -7.43 -24.70
CA ARG A 313 4.20 -7.69 -26.14
C ARG A 313 3.12 -8.72 -26.38
N VAL A 314 2.26 -8.48 -27.36
CA VAL A 314 1.18 -9.40 -27.75
C VAL A 314 1.19 -9.57 -29.25
N LYS A 315 1.34 -10.81 -29.72
CA LYS A 315 1.18 -11.14 -31.14
C LYS A 315 -0.25 -11.51 -31.43
N ILE A 316 -0.81 -10.95 -32.50
CA ILE A 316 -2.18 -11.23 -32.93
C ILE A 316 -2.25 -11.47 -34.44
N LYS A 317 -3.28 -12.22 -34.84
CA LYS A 317 -3.62 -12.40 -36.26
C LYS A 317 -4.72 -11.44 -36.65
N LEU A 318 -4.63 -10.91 -37.85
CA LEU A 318 -5.57 -9.91 -38.37
C LEU A 318 -6.52 -10.59 -39.34
N ASN A 319 -7.82 -10.38 -39.10
CA ASN A 319 -8.88 -10.73 -40.03
C ASN A 319 -9.38 -9.45 -40.70
N GLN A 320 -8.94 -9.25 -41.94
CA GLN A 320 -9.23 -8.06 -42.74
C GLN A 320 -10.63 -8.09 -43.34
#